data_AF-A0A2N4S648-F1
#
_entry.id   AF-A0A2N4S648-F1
#
_cell.length_a   1.000
_cell.length_b   1.000
_cell.length_c   1.000
_cell.angle_alpha   90.00
_cell.angle_beta   90.00
_cell.angle_gamma   90.00
#
_symmetry.space_group_name_H-M   'P 1'
#
loop_
_entity.id
_entity.type
_entity.pdbx_description
1 polymer ?
#
loop_
_entity_poly.entity_id
_entity_poly.type
_entity_poly.pdbx_seq_one_letter_code
_entity_poly.pdbx_strand_id
1 'polypeptide(L)'
;MENNIEESNQIQIELSEEVAQGIYSNLAIISHSSSEFVVDFIRVVPGVPKAKVKSRIILTPEHAKRLLFALNLKSASKKLKEVVGVDFILFLHFSIQSNINTLAFE
;
A
#
# COMPACT_ATOMS: atom_id res chain seq x y z
N MET A 1 -1.39 -43.29 21.60
CA MET A 1 -0.37 -42.38 21.02
C MET A 1 -0.89 -40.98 21.23
N GLU A 2 -0.28 -40.25 22.15
CA GLU A 2 -0.65 -38.87 22.50
C GLU A 2 -0.35 -37.93 21.34
N ASN A 3 -1.30 -37.04 21.06
CA ASN A 3 -1.19 -36.01 20.04
C ASN A 3 -0.18 -34.95 20.52
N ASN A 4 1.01 -34.93 19.92
CA ASN A 4 1.94 -33.81 20.01
C ASN A 4 1.28 -32.61 19.31
N ILE A 5 0.71 -31.71 20.10
CA ILE A 5 0.27 -30.40 19.64
C ILE A 5 1.52 -29.68 19.17
N GLU A 6 1.59 -29.38 17.87
CA GLU A 6 2.64 -28.57 17.28
C GLU A 6 2.79 -27.29 18.11
N GLU A 7 3.91 -27.16 18.81
CA GLU A 7 4.30 -25.92 19.45
C GLU A 7 4.48 -24.88 18.34
N SER A 8 3.39 -24.17 18.06
CA SER A 8 3.34 -23.07 17.12
C SER A 8 4.50 -22.15 17.43
N ASN A 9 5.43 -22.00 16.49
CA ASN A 9 6.60 -21.17 16.64
C ASN A 9 6.16 -19.73 16.92
N GLN A 10 6.02 -19.37 18.21
CA GLN A 10 5.56 -18.06 18.64
C GLN A 10 6.70 -17.08 18.36
N ILE A 11 6.56 -16.35 17.27
CA ILE A 11 7.50 -15.29 16.94
C ILE A 11 7.34 -14.20 18.00
N GLN A 12 8.37 -14.02 18.83
CA GLN A 12 8.44 -12.89 19.74
C GLN A 12 8.69 -11.63 18.90
N ILE A 13 7.72 -10.72 18.89
CA ILE A 13 7.82 -9.45 18.16
C ILE A 13 8.34 -8.40 19.14
N GLU A 14 9.55 -7.91 18.90
CA GLU A 14 10.09 -6.78 19.64
C GLU A 14 9.57 -5.47 19.01
N LEU A 15 9.12 -4.55 19.87
CA LEU A 15 8.65 -3.23 19.46
C LEU A 15 9.54 -2.19 20.14
N SER A 16 10.42 -1.55 19.37
CA SER A 16 11.24 -0.46 19.90
C SER A 16 10.37 0.74 20.26
N GLU A 17 10.81 1.52 21.25
CA GLU A 17 10.08 2.70 21.72
C GLU A 17 9.82 3.72 20.60
N GLU A 18 10.79 3.89 19.69
CA GLU A 18 10.64 4.76 18.51
C GLU A 18 9.52 4.29 17.57
N VAL A 19 9.46 2.99 17.26
CA VAL A 19 8.41 2.45 16.38
C VAL A 19 7.05 2.47 17.08
N ALA A 20 7.02 2.24 18.41
CA ALA A 20 5.81 2.28 19.22
C ALA A 20 5.11 3.66 19.21
N GLN A 21 5.87 4.75 19.10
CA GLN A 21 5.31 6.11 19.00
C GLN A 21 4.52 6.32 17.69
N GLY A 22 4.86 5.58 16.64
CA GLY A 22 4.23 5.68 15.33
C GLY A 22 4.62 6.93 14.54
N ILE A 23 4.31 6.91 13.24
CA ILE A 23 4.62 8.00 12.32
C ILE A 23 3.32 8.47 11.67
N TYR A 24 2.99 9.75 11.86
CA TYR A 24 1.80 10.34 11.22
C TYR A 24 2.03 10.61 9.73
N SER A 25 1.06 10.18 8.91
CA SER A 25 0.94 10.47 7.49
C SER A 25 -0.52 10.69 7.10
N ASN A 26 -0.75 11.54 6.11
CA ASN A 26 -2.08 11.86 5.58
C ASN A 26 -2.25 11.55 4.08
N LEU A 27 -1.21 11.01 3.44
CA LEU A 27 -1.22 10.53 2.07
C LEU A 27 -0.45 9.21 2.00
N ALA A 28 -0.94 8.26 1.21
CA ALA A 28 -0.21 7.06 0.84
C ALA A 28 -0.15 6.99 -0.69
N ILE A 29 1.04 6.77 -1.24
CA ILE A 29 1.23 6.46 -2.66
C ILE A 29 1.62 4.99 -2.74
N ILE A 30 0.92 4.24 -3.58
CA ILE A 30 1.19 2.82 -3.78
C ILE A 30 1.73 2.65 -5.20
N SER A 31 2.85 1.96 -5.33
CA SER A 31 3.45 1.58 -6.60
C SER A 31 3.76 0.09 -6.54
N HIS A 32 3.64 -0.62 -7.66
CA HIS A 32 3.80 -2.06 -7.65
C HIS A 32 4.39 -2.62 -8.94
N SER A 33 4.97 -3.80 -8.82
CA SER A 33 5.42 -4.68 -9.90
C SER A 33 4.85 -6.08 -9.66
N SER A 34 5.23 -7.04 -10.51
CA SER A 34 4.90 -8.45 -10.28
C SER A 34 5.55 -9.03 -9.01
N SER A 35 6.63 -8.41 -8.51
CA SER A 35 7.42 -8.92 -7.40
C SER A 35 7.19 -8.17 -6.09
N GLU A 36 6.82 -6.88 -6.15
CA GLU A 36 6.78 -6.01 -4.98
C GLU A 36 5.67 -4.97 -5.04
N PHE A 37 5.18 -4.60 -3.86
CA PHE A 37 4.34 -3.44 -3.61
C PHE A 37 5.10 -2.49 -2.70
N VAL A 38 5.25 -1.24 -3.12
CA VAL A 38 5.88 -0.17 -2.36
C VAL A 38 4.78 0.79 -1.92
N VAL A 39 4.68 1.00 -0.61
CA VAL A 39 3.74 1.94 0.00
C VAL A 39 4.52 3.07 0.66
N ASP A 40 4.42 4.25 0.08
CA ASP A 40 5.04 5.47 0.59
C ASP A 40 4.03 6.30 1.38
N PHE A 41 4.25 6.39 2.69
CA PHE A 41 3.48 7.23 3.59
C PHE A 41 4.08 8.63 3.63
N ILE A 42 3.30 9.62 3.20
CA ILE A 42 3.73 11.00 3.00
C ILE A 42 2.95 11.91 3.94
N ARG A 43 3.65 12.93 4.45
CA ARG A 43 3.01 14.05 5.16
C ARG A 43 3.00 15.28 4.26
N VAL A 44 1.81 15.66 3.83
CA VAL A 44 1.57 16.90 3.10
C VAL A 44 1.08 17.96 4.10
N VAL A 45 1.71 19.13 4.09
CA VAL A 45 1.36 20.27 4.94
C VAL A 45 1.04 21.47 4.04
N PRO A 46 -0.11 22.15 4.24
CA PRO A 46 -0.44 23.36 3.48
C PRO A 46 0.66 24.42 3.58
N GLY A 47 0.96 25.09 2.48
CA GLY A 47 2.00 26.14 2.44
C GLY A 47 3.44 25.62 2.40
N VAL A 48 3.67 24.30 2.43
CA VAL A 48 4.99 23.70 2.23
C VAL A 48 5.06 23.10 0.83
N PRO A 49 5.93 23.61 -0.06
CA PRO A 49 5.94 23.21 -1.48
C PRO A 49 6.45 21.78 -1.72
N LYS A 50 7.11 21.17 -0.74
CA LYS A 50 7.69 19.83 -0.86
C LYS A 50 7.18 18.92 0.25
N ALA A 51 6.39 17.92 -0.13
CA ALA A 51 6.01 16.85 0.77
C ALA A 51 7.22 15.92 1.02
N LYS A 52 7.30 15.36 2.22
CA LYS A 52 8.35 14.39 2.59
C LYS A 52 7.72 13.02 2.83
N VAL A 53 8.35 11.99 2.26
CA VAL A 53 8.08 10.59 2.64
C VAL A 53 8.55 10.41 4.08
N LYS A 54 7.67 9.84 4.91
CA LYS A 54 7.91 9.63 6.34
C LYS A 54 8.17 8.16 6.66
N SER A 55 7.59 7.25 5.89
CA SER A 55 7.88 5.83 5.93
C SER A 55 7.65 5.21 4.56
N ARG A 56 8.41 4.17 4.25
CA ARG A 56 8.25 3.32 3.06
C ARG A 56 8.16 1.89 3.53
N ILE A 57 7.09 1.20 3.16
CA ILE A 57 6.91 -0.22 3.42
C ILE A 57 6.90 -0.96 2.09
N ILE A 58 7.72 -2.00 1.99
CA ILE A 58 7.79 -2.87 0.81
C ILE A 58 7.19 -4.22 1.18
N LEU A 59 6.24 -4.69 0.39
CA LEU A 59 5.48 -5.91 0.62
C LEU A 59 5.58 -6.80 -0.61
N THR A 60 5.57 -8.11 -0.41
CA THR A 60 5.27 -9.03 -1.52
C THR A 60 3.78 -8.93 -1.89
N PRO A 61 3.37 -9.29 -3.12
CA PRO A 61 1.97 -9.27 -3.54
C PRO A 61 1.04 -10.04 -2.60
N GLU A 62 1.51 -11.16 -2.05
CA GLU A 62 0.74 -11.96 -1.09
C GLU A 62 0.47 -11.20 0.21
N HIS A 63 1.49 -10.56 0.79
CA HIS A 63 1.34 -9.79 2.02
C HIS A 63 0.48 -8.53 1.80
N ALA A 64 0.62 -7.87 0.65
CA ALA A 64 -0.25 -6.75 0.27
C ALA A 64 -1.72 -7.17 0.19
N LYS A 65 -2.01 -8.34 -0.42
CA LYS A 65 -3.36 -8.92 -0.47
C LYS A 65 -3.89 -9.22 0.94
N ARG A 66 -3.10 -9.85 1.80
CA ARG A 66 -3.49 -10.14 3.20
C ARG A 66 -3.78 -8.86 3.98
N LEU A 67 -2.95 -7.82 3.81
CA LEU A 67 -3.15 -6.51 4.43
C LEU A 67 -4.45 -5.86 3.97
N LEU A 68 -4.73 -5.85 2.66
CA LEU A 68 -5.99 -5.33 2.11
C LEU A 68 -7.21 -6.02 2.72
N PHE A 69 -7.19 -7.35 2.83
CA PHE A 69 -8.28 -8.08 3.46
C PHE A 69 -8.45 -7.74 4.95
N ALA A 70 -7.35 -7.64 5.69
CA ALA A 70 -7.40 -7.27 7.11
C ALA A 70 -7.96 -5.85 7.33
N LEU A 71 -7.58 -4.90 6.47
CA LEU A 71 -8.11 -3.53 6.50
C LEU A 71 -9.60 -3.50 6.15
N ASN A 72 -10.02 -4.20 5.10
CA ASN A 72 -11.43 -4.30 4.72
C ASN A 72 -12.30 -4.94 5.81
N LEU A 73 -11.78 -5.96 6.51
CA LEU A 73 -12.49 -6.62 7.61
C LEU A 73 -12.77 -5.66 8.77
N LYS A 74 -11.79 -4.80 9.12
CA LYS A 74 -11.97 -3.80 10.19
C LYS A 74 -12.84 -2.61 9.79
N SER A 75 -12.82 -2.21 8.52
CA SER A 75 -13.62 -1.09 8.00
C SER A 75 -15.06 -1.46 7.61
N ALA A 76 -15.48 -2.70 7.87
CA ALA A 76 -16.84 -3.18 7.59
C ALA A 76 -17.97 -2.41 8.33
N SER A 77 -17.66 -1.39 9.13
CA SER A 77 -18.65 -0.45 9.68
C SER A 77 -19.01 0.74 8.77
N LYS A 78 -18.32 0.97 7.65
CA LYS A 78 -18.80 1.87 6.57
C LYS A 78 -18.01 1.66 5.28
N LYS A 79 -18.73 1.31 4.21
CA LYS A 79 -18.26 1.05 2.84
C LYS A 79 -16.94 1.75 2.46
N LEU A 80 -15.82 1.02 2.52
CA LEU A 80 -14.66 1.28 1.67
C LEU A 80 -14.93 0.68 0.29
N LYS A 81 -15.66 1.44 -0.54
CA LYS A 81 -15.64 1.28 -1.99
C LYS A 81 -15.10 2.59 -2.55
N GLU A 82 -13.77 2.73 -2.61
CA GLU A 82 -13.01 3.65 -3.50
C GLU A 82 -11.58 3.87 -2.97
N VAL A 83 -10.72 2.86 -3.10
CA VAL A 83 -9.26 3.09 -3.26
C VAL A 83 -8.71 2.04 -4.24
N VAL A 84 -9.36 1.93 -5.40
CA VAL A 84 -8.84 1.23 -6.58
C VAL A 84 -8.99 2.11 -7.84
N GLY A 85 -9.54 3.33 -7.68
CA GLY A 85 -9.96 4.19 -8.79
C GLY A 85 -8.90 5.19 -9.30
N VAL A 86 -7.81 5.41 -8.57
CA VAL A 86 -6.80 6.38 -9.01
C VAL A 86 -5.83 5.76 -10.02
N ASP A 87 -5.47 4.48 -9.82
CA ASP A 87 -4.58 3.77 -10.75
C ASP A 87 -5.27 3.41 -12.08
N PHE A 88 -6.58 3.12 -12.09
CA PHE A 88 -7.29 2.80 -13.33
C PHE A 88 -7.48 4.02 -14.24
N ILE A 89 -7.74 5.20 -13.65
CA ILE A 89 -7.86 6.45 -14.40
C ILE A 89 -6.49 6.91 -14.93
N LEU A 90 -5.43 6.78 -14.12
CA LEU A 90 -4.08 7.12 -14.57
C LEU A 90 -3.57 6.14 -15.64
N PHE A 91 -3.89 4.85 -15.51
CA PHE A 91 -3.57 3.82 -16.50
C PHE A 91 -4.33 4.04 -17.82
N LEU A 92 -5.64 4.35 -17.77
CA LEU A 92 -6.41 4.73 -18.96
C LEU A 92 -5.87 6.00 -19.61
N HIS A 93 -5.52 7.01 -18.82
CA HIS A 93 -4.95 8.25 -19.35
C HIS A 93 -3.61 8.00 -20.06
N PHE A 94 -2.73 7.18 -19.46
CA PHE A 94 -1.43 6.86 -20.05
C PHE A 94 -1.56 5.97 -21.30
N SER A 95 -2.45 4.97 -21.29
CA SER A 95 -2.72 4.10 -22.46
C SER A 95 -3.37 4.85 -23.63
N ILE A 96 -4.27 5.81 -23.34
CA ILE A 96 -4.88 6.63 -24.40
C ILE A 96 -3.84 7.58 -24.99
N GLN A 97 -3.00 8.23 -24.17
CA GLN A 97 -1.96 9.14 -24.68
C GLN A 97 -0.89 8.40 -25.51
N SER A 98 -0.54 7.16 -25.16
CA SER A 98 0.44 6.36 -25.93
C SER A 98 -0.10 5.92 -27.29
N ASN A 99 -1.41 5.66 -27.42
CA ASN A 99 -2.01 5.23 -28.68
C ASN A 99 -2.22 6.39 -29.67
N ILE A 100 -2.44 7.60 -29.19
CA ILE A 100 -2.60 8.79 -30.05
C ILE A 100 -1.28 9.17 -30.72
N ASN A 101 -0.14 8.98 -30.04
CA ASN A 101 1.19 9.29 -30.61
C ASN A 101 1.67 8.25 -31.65
N THR A 102 1.06 7.07 -31.70
CA THR A 102 1.39 6.03 -32.70
C THR A 102 0.62 6.24 -34.02
N LEU A 103 -0.48 7.01 -34.01
CA LEU A 103 -1.30 7.31 -35.19
C LEU A 103 -1.00 8.69 -35.83
N ALA A 104 0.00 9.42 -35.32
CA ALA A 104 0.41 10.74 -35.85
C ALA A 104 1.72 10.68 -36.67
N PHE A 105 2.23 9.48 -36.95
CA PHE A 105 3.41 9.24 -37.80
C PHE A 105 3.15 8.06 -38.75
N GLU A 106 2.12 8.18 -39.59
CA GLU A 106 2.03 7.59 -40.94
C GLU A 106 1.30 8.59 -41.85
#